data_AF-A0AAD5INZ6-F1
#
_entry.id   AF-A0AAD5INZ6-F1
#
_cell.length_a   1.000
_cell.length_b   1.000
_cell.length_c   1.000
_cell.angle_alpha   90.00
_cell.angle_beta   90.00
_cell.angle_gamma   90.00
#
_symmetry.space_group_name_H-M   'P 1'
#
loop_
_entity.id
_entity.type
_entity.pdbx_description
1 polymer ?
#
loop_
_entity_poly.entity_id
_entity_poly.type
_entity_poly.pdbx_seq_one_letter_code
_entity_poly.pdbx_strand_id
1 'polypeptide(L)'
;MAGAPGEGQAVAAVLEVVADITGLFAFNGGTACGVFRKDCLDLVRRIALLKHFVEEIRDFGPFHEFTSESSSSSSNSCSGGWWSDLVVAIQAAKRLLSVAGCFTSSNPTDGAAKKISFQFQCVTWKLEKALGNVPYDRFDISEEIQEQVALVRAQLRRAAERHGSVNSRKLSHALSLPLEKDAKPDHVPESIDSKGQSADQKMNKLERSRSSSESSEVSPSSNVDSEGEDNSPSKSMDEMKKPDALVIPDDFLCPISLELMRDPVIVATGQTYERSYIQRWIDCSNVTCPKTQQKLQHLTLTPNYVLRSLITQWCAKHNIEQPTGLANGKLKKGDGSFCDVSGDVAAIVALVRKLSSRSVEERRAAVAEIRCLSKRSTDNRILIAEAGAIPMLVNLLTIDDAITQEHAVTSILNLSIYENNKGFIMLAGAIPSIVQVLRVGSMEARENAAATIFSLSLLDENKIIIGASGAIPALVELLQNGSSRGKKDAATALFNLCIYLGNKGRAVRAGIISALLKMLTDSRNCMVDEALTILSVLASNQEAKAAIVKASTIPVLIDLLRTGLPRNKENAAAILLSLCKRDTENLACICRLGAVIPLTELAKSGTERAKRKATSLLELLRKLQQL
;
A
#
# COMPACT_ATOMS: atom_id res chain seq x y z
N MET A 1 -43.63 -34.79 3.31
CA MET A 1 -42.98 -33.46 3.35
C MET A 1 -41.50 -33.67 3.14
N ALA A 2 -40.84 -32.90 2.27
CA ALA A 2 -39.38 -32.94 2.16
C ALA A 2 -38.78 -32.07 3.27
N GLY A 3 -37.82 -32.60 4.03
CA GLY A 3 -37.10 -31.82 5.03
C GLY A 3 -36.17 -30.80 4.38
N ALA A 4 -35.96 -29.66 5.04
CA ALA A 4 -34.91 -28.73 4.64
C ALA A 4 -33.51 -29.39 4.81
N PRO A 5 -32.52 -29.07 3.95
CA PRO A 5 -31.17 -29.58 4.10
C PRO A 5 -30.58 -29.11 5.44
N GLY A 6 -30.02 -30.04 6.22
CA GLY A 6 -29.49 -29.76 7.55
C GLY A 6 -28.29 -28.80 7.52
N GLU A 7 -28.07 -28.05 8.61
CA GLU A 7 -27.14 -26.91 8.61
C GLU A 7 -25.69 -27.27 8.26
N GLY A 8 -25.21 -28.47 8.64
CA GLY A 8 -23.91 -28.99 8.21
C GLY A 8 -23.77 -29.15 6.69
N GLN A 9 -24.88 -29.40 5.98
CA GLN A 9 -24.95 -29.45 4.52
C GLN A 9 -24.82 -28.04 3.91
N ALA A 10 -25.28 -26.98 4.61
CA ALA A 10 -25.08 -25.60 4.20
C ALA A 10 -23.61 -25.17 4.34
N VAL A 11 -22.93 -25.55 5.43
CA VAL A 11 -21.48 -25.27 5.59
C VAL A 11 -20.65 -26.08 4.57
N ALA A 12 -21.01 -27.34 4.33
CA ALA A 12 -20.39 -28.16 3.28
C ALA A 12 -20.53 -27.53 1.88
N ALA A 13 -21.71 -27.01 1.53
CA ALA A 13 -21.95 -26.31 0.26
C ALA A 13 -21.13 -25.00 0.14
N VAL A 14 -20.84 -24.29 1.25
CA VAL A 14 -19.91 -23.15 1.22
C VAL A 14 -18.48 -23.60 0.96
N LEU A 15 -18.03 -24.70 1.60
CA LEU A 15 -16.70 -25.27 1.36
C LEU A 15 -16.54 -25.76 -0.10
N GLU A 16 -17.58 -26.37 -0.67
CA GLU A 16 -17.64 -26.76 -2.08
C GLU A 16 -17.51 -25.53 -3.00
N VAL A 17 -18.28 -24.47 -2.77
CA VAL A 17 -18.19 -23.22 -3.57
C VAL A 17 -16.81 -22.54 -3.41
N VAL A 18 -16.18 -22.60 -2.24
CA VAL A 18 -14.81 -22.09 -2.03
C VAL A 18 -13.77 -22.98 -2.76
N ALA A 19 -13.97 -24.29 -2.77
CA ALA A 19 -13.13 -25.23 -3.52
C ALA A 19 -13.26 -24.99 -5.03
N ASP A 20 -14.47 -24.82 -5.56
CA ASP A 20 -14.73 -24.45 -6.96
C ASP A 20 -14.02 -23.15 -7.36
N ILE A 21 -14.19 -22.09 -6.57
CA ILE A 21 -13.55 -20.79 -6.81
C ILE A 21 -12.02 -20.92 -6.87
N THR A 22 -11.45 -21.80 -6.04
CA THR A 22 -10.02 -22.11 -6.04
C THR A 22 -9.62 -22.97 -7.25
N GLY A 23 -10.47 -23.92 -7.66
CA GLY A 23 -10.28 -24.82 -8.79
C GLY A 23 -10.34 -24.16 -10.16
N LEU A 24 -11.12 -23.09 -10.32
CA LEU A 24 -11.30 -22.32 -11.58
C LEU A 24 -9.96 -21.90 -12.24
N PHE A 25 -8.88 -21.76 -11.47
CA PHE A 25 -7.56 -21.36 -11.95
C PHE A 25 -6.45 -22.39 -11.68
N ALA A 26 -6.83 -23.60 -11.22
CA ALA A 26 -5.89 -24.68 -10.90
C ALA A 26 -5.71 -25.68 -12.06
N PHE A 27 -6.73 -25.88 -12.90
CA PHE A 27 -6.75 -26.94 -13.92
C PHE A 27 -6.52 -26.50 -15.37
N ASN A 28 -6.72 -25.22 -15.70
CA ASN A 28 -6.44 -24.69 -17.05
C ASN A 28 -5.15 -23.88 -17.06
N GLY A 29 -4.11 -24.43 -17.71
CA GLY A 29 -2.88 -23.71 -18.07
C GLY A 29 -3.06 -22.68 -19.19
N GLY A 30 -4.26 -22.12 -19.36
CA GLY A 30 -4.64 -21.30 -20.52
C GLY A 30 -5.80 -20.35 -20.24
N THR A 31 -5.84 -19.26 -21.02
CA THR A 31 -7.00 -18.37 -21.23
C THR A 31 -7.75 -17.85 -20.00
N ALA A 32 -7.03 -17.16 -19.12
CA ALA A 32 -7.53 -15.87 -18.61
C ALA A 32 -6.80 -14.76 -19.39
N CYS A 33 -7.35 -14.38 -20.54
CA CYS A 33 -6.77 -13.42 -21.48
C CYS A 33 -7.72 -12.23 -21.68
N GLY A 34 -7.68 -11.30 -20.72
CA GLY A 34 -8.56 -10.14 -20.68
C GLY A 34 -8.15 -9.19 -19.55
N VAL A 35 -8.73 -7.98 -19.56
CA VAL A 35 -8.35 -6.87 -18.67
C VAL A 35 -8.42 -7.25 -17.18
N PHE A 36 -9.41 -8.07 -16.78
CA PHE A 36 -9.70 -8.43 -15.39
C PHE A 36 -8.86 -9.59 -14.82
N ARG A 37 -7.84 -10.10 -15.53
CA ARG A 37 -7.03 -11.24 -15.09
C ARG A 37 -6.46 -11.06 -13.67
N LYS A 38 -6.01 -9.85 -13.34
CA LYS A 38 -5.46 -9.54 -12.00
C LYS A 38 -6.54 -9.61 -10.92
N ASP A 39 -7.67 -8.93 -11.15
CA ASP A 39 -8.74 -8.82 -10.15
C ASP A 39 -9.41 -10.19 -9.91
N CYS A 40 -9.49 -11.05 -10.93
CA CYS A 40 -9.89 -12.44 -10.77
C CYS A 40 -8.95 -13.21 -9.82
N LEU A 41 -7.64 -13.17 -10.08
CA LEU A 41 -6.64 -13.88 -9.28
C LEU A 41 -6.59 -13.37 -7.82
N ASP A 42 -6.66 -12.05 -7.63
CA ASP A 42 -6.63 -11.45 -6.29
C ASP A 42 -7.93 -11.72 -5.50
N LEU A 43 -9.09 -11.79 -6.17
CA LEU A 43 -10.35 -12.20 -5.53
C LEU A 43 -10.35 -13.69 -5.14
N VAL A 44 -9.88 -14.58 -6.03
CA VAL A 44 -9.74 -16.02 -5.76
C VAL A 44 -8.82 -16.27 -4.56
N ARG A 45 -7.65 -15.63 -4.51
CA ARG A 45 -6.70 -15.71 -3.38
C ARG A 45 -7.35 -15.33 -2.05
N ARG A 46 -8.11 -14.24 -2.03
CA ARG A 46 -8.80 -13.75 -0.82
C ARG A 46 -9.89 -14.70 -0.34
N ILE A 47 -10.60 -15.37 -1.25
CA ILE A 47 -11.65 -16.35 -0.90
C ILE A 47 -11.03 -17.68 -0.46
N ALA A 48 -9.94 -18.13 -1.09
CA ALA A 48 -9.21 -19.33 -0.64
C ALA A 48 -8.67 -19.19 0.80
N LEU A 49 -8.26 -17.98 1.21
CA LEU A 49 -7.87 -17.68 2.60
C LEU A 49 -9.02 -17.79 3.63
N LEU A 50 -10.28 -17.84 3.19
CA LEU A 50 -11.43 -18.07 4.08
C LEU A 50 -11.72 -19.56 4.33
N LYS A 51 -11.05 -20.48 3.62
CA LYS A 51 -11.32 -21.92 3.74
C LYS A 51 -11.26 -22.40 5.20
N HIS A 52 -10.15 -22.15 5.90
CA HIS A 52 -9.96 -22.64 7.27
C HIS A 52 -10.92 -21.99 8.27
N PHE A 53 -11.35 -20.75 8.03
CA PHE A 53 -12.39 -20.08 8.82
C PHE A 53 -13.75 -20.77 8.69
N VAL A 54 -14.13 -21.17 7.46
CA VAL A 54 -15.33 -21.96 7.22
C VAL A 54 -15.20 -23.39 7.78
N GLU A 55 -13.97 -23.94 7.85
CA GLU A 55 -13.70 -25.24 8.49
C GLU A 55 -13.83 -25.17 10.02
N GLU A 56 -13.23 -24.20 10.72
CA GLU A 56 -13.43 -24.02 12.18
C GLU A 56 -14.90 -23.75 12.53
N ILE A 57 -15.64 -23.02 11.69
CA ILE A 57 -17.08 -22.77 11.85
C ILE A 57 -17.92 -24.06 11.70
N ARG A 58 -17.57 -24.95 10.77
CA ARG A 58 -18.27 -26.23 10.56
C ARG A 58 -18.28 -27.09 11.82
N ASP A 59 -17.18 -27.06 12.56
CA ASP A 59 -16.92 -27.99 13.65
C ASP A 59 -17.57 -27.52 14.98
N PHE A 60 -18.29 -26.38 14.97
CA PHE A 60 -18.90 -25.75 16.16
C PHE A 60 -20.39 -26.06 16.40
N GLY A 61 -21.09 -26.72 15.47
CA GLY A 61 -22.49 -27.17 15.67
C GLY A 61 -23.60 -26.24 15.13
N PRO A 62 -24.85 -26.39 15.61
CA PRO A 62 -26.02 -25.74 15.02
C PRO A 62 -26.06 -24.20 15.19
N PHE A 63 -26.53 -23.51 14.16
CA PHE A 63 -26.64 -22.05 14.10
C PHE A 63 -27.93 -21.49 14.72
N HIS A 64 -28.93 -22.33 14.97
CA HIS A 64 -30.31 -21.89 15.17
C HIS A 64 -30.58 -21.01 16.42
N GLU A 65 -29.71 -21.02 17.44
CA GLU A 65 -29.81 -20.10 18.59
C GLU A 65 -29.27 -18.69 18.27
N PHE A 66 -28.48 -18.52 17.21
CA PHE A 66 -27.70 -17.29 16.97
C PHE A 66 -28.30 -16.34 15.92
N THR A 67 -29.46 -16.66 15.34
CA THR A 67 -30.10 -15.85 14.28
C THR A 67 -31.48 -15.27 14.63
N SER A 68 -32.04 -15.56 15.81
CA SER A 68 -33.42 -15.21 16.17
C SER A 68 -33.59 -14.00 17.09
N GLU A 69 -32.56 -13.55 17.82
CA GLU A 69 -32.67 -12.43 18.78
C GLU A 69 -32.53 -11.04 18.14
N SER A 70 -33.49 -10.68 17.27
CA SER A 70 -33.65 -9.28 16.83
C SER A 70 -35.10 -8.90 16.48
N SER A 71 -36.10 -9.65 16.97
CA SER A 71 -37.52 -9.43 16.67
C SER A 71 -38.25 -8.59 17.73
N SER A 72 -37.77 -7.37 18.02
CA SER A 72 -38.41 -6.47 18.99
C SER A 72 -38.37 -4.97 18.64
N SER A 73 -38.32 -4.60 17.36
CA SER A 73 -38.81 -3.30 16.87
C SER A 73 -39.08 -3.33 15.36
N SER A 74 -40.06 -2.54 14.90
CA SER A 74 -40.62 -2.62 13.55
C SER A 74 -39.96 -1.64 12.56
N SER A 75 -39.28 -2.15 11.53
CA SER A 75 -39.18 -1.48 10.22
C SER A 75 -38.66 -2.43 9.14
N ASN A 76 -39.09 -2.24 7.88
CA ASN A 76 -38.79 -3.14 6.77
C ASN A 76 -37.33 -3.07 6.29
N SER A 77 -36.54 -4.10 6.62
CA SER A 77 -35.44 -4.57 5.75
C SER A 77 -35.13 -6.04 6.05
N CYS A 78 -34.71 -6.82 5.05
CA CYS A 78 -34.39 -8.24 5.22
C CYS A 78 -33.02 -8.42 5.89
N SER A 79 -32.99 -8.40 7.23
CA SER A 79 -31.81 -8.71 8.03
C SER A 79 -31.54 -10.22 8.08
N GLY A 80 -31.04 -10.79 6.98
CA GLY A 80 -30.40 -12.10 7.04
C GLY A 80 -29.15 -12.04 7.92
N GLY A 81 -28.92 -13.06 8.74
CA GLY A 81 -27.74 -13.11 9.63
C GLY A 81 -26.43 -13.07 8.85
N TRP A 82 -25.34 -12.63 9.50
CA TRP A 82 -24.00 -12.43 8.91
C TRP A 82 -23.52 -13.61 8.03
N TRP A 83 -23.84 -14.84 8.46
CA TRP A 83 -23.56 -16.07 7.72
C TRP A 83 -24.25 -16.10 6.35
N SER A 84 -25.54 -15.79 6.28
CA SER A 84 -26.29 -15.73 5.01
C SER A 84 -25.74 -14.65 4.06
N ASP A 85 -25.28 -13.52 4.62
CA ASP A 85 -24.64 -12.46 3.84
C ASP A 85 -23.29 -12.91 3.27
N LEU A 86 -22.50 -13.69 4.04
CA LEU A 86 -21.25 -14.31 3.59
C LEU A 86 -21.49 -15.34 2.49
N VAL A 87 -22.48 -16.23 2.66
CA VAL A 87 -22.87 -17.20 1.61
C VAL A 87 -23.24 -16.48 0.31
N VAL A 88 -24.09 -15.46 0.36
CA VAL A 88 -24.50 -14.69 -0.82
C VAL A 88 -23.31 -13.95 -1.46
N ALA A 89 -22.38 -13.44 -0.65
CA ALA A 89 -21.17 -12.76 -1.15
C ALA A 89 -20.22 -13.72 -1.88
N ILE A 90 -19.95 -14.90 -1.32
CA ILE A 90 -19.10 -15.94 -1.93
C ILE A 90 -19.75 -16.48 -3.22
N GLN A 91 -21.06 -16.73 -3.21
CA GLN A 91 -21.79 -17.13 -4.43
C GLN A 91 -21.78 -16.06 -5.52
N ALA A 92 -21.87 -14.77 -5.14
CA ALA A 92 -21.75 -13.66 -6.09
C ALA A 92 -20.34 -13.59 -6.70
N ALA A 93 -19.30 -13.89 -5.91
CA ALA A 93 -17.93 -14.00 -6.41
C ALA A 93 -17.76 -15.14 -7.42
N LYS A 94 -18.31 -16.35 -7.16
CA LYS A 94 -18.27 -17.46 -8.14
C LYS A 94 -18.90 -17.07 -9.48
N ARG A 95 -20.06 -16.39 -9.46
CA ARG A 95 -20.72 -15.89 -10.68
C ARG A 95 -19.88 -14.84 -11.41
N LEU A 96 -19.34 -13.85 -10.69
CA LEU A 96 -18.49 -12.80 -11.26
C LEU A 96 -17.21 -13.37 -11.90
N LEU A 97 -16.54 -14.30 -11.23
CA LEU A 97 -15.32 -14.94 -11.75
C LEU A 97 -15.60 -15.72 -13.05
N SER A 98 -16.76 -16.38 -13.14
CA SER A 98 -17.19 -17.05 -14.38
C SER A 98 -17.42 -16.06 -15.54
N VAL A 99 -18.06 -14.91 -15.26
CA VAL A 99 -18.34 -13.88 -16.28
C VAL A 99 -17.05 -13.15 -16.71
N ALA A 100 -16.22 -12.76 -15.75
CA ALA A 100 -14.96 -12.06 -16.00
C ALA A 100 -13.90 -12.97 -16.66
N GLY A 101 -13.89 -14.27 -16.36
CA GLY A 101 -13.02 -15.25 -17.01
C GLY A 101 -13.30 -15.43 -18.50
N CYS A 102 -14.56 -15.29 -18.93
CA CYS A 102 -14.98 -15.38 -20.32
C CYS A 102 -14.87 -14.05 -21.10
N PHE A 103 -14.39 -12.96 -20.46
CA PHE A 103 -14.37 -11.64 -21.06
C PHE A 103 -13.13 -11.39 -21.94
N THR A 104 -13.29 -11.45 -23.25
CA THR A 104 -12.22 -11.36 -24.26
C THR A 104 -11.94 -9.95 -24.79
N SER A 105 -12.81 -8.97 -24.52
CA SER A 105 -12.64 -7.59 -24.99
C SER A 105 -11.46 -6.91 -24.29
N SER A 106 -10.54 -6.37 -25.09
CA SER A 106 -9.32 -5.69 -24.63
C SER A 106 -9.49 -4.18 -24.44
N ASN A 107 -10.68 -3.62 -24.72
CA ASN A 107 -10.95 -2.18 -24.63
C ASN A 107 -11.69 -1.82 -23.32
N PRO A 108 -11.04 -1.19 -22.32
CA PRO A 108 -11.66 -0.87 -21.03
C PRO A 108 -12.73 0.24 -21.09
N THR A 109 -12.94 0.88 -22.24
CA THR A 109 -14.03 1.87 -22.42
C THR A 109 -15.39 1.22 -22.68
N ASP A 110 -15.42 -0.08 -22.98
CA ASP A 110 -16.61 -0.91 -23.20
C ASP A 110 -17.63 -0.83 -22.03
N GLY A 111 -18.92 -0.78 -22.36
CA GLY A 111 -20.01 -0.82 -21.38
C GLY A 111 -20.04 -2.13 -20.58
N ALA A 112 -19.70 -3.25 -21.21
CA ALA A 112 -19.58 -4.54 -20.54
C ALA A 112 -18.39 -4.56 -19.55
N ALA A 113 -17.23 -4.01 -19.95
CA ALA A 113 -16.07 -3.86 -19.05
C ALA A 113 -16.39 -2.98 -17.83
N LYS A 114 -17.14 -1.89 -18.02
CA LYS A 114 -17.62 -1.04 -16.91
C LYS A 114 -18.60 -1.78 -15.99
N LYS A 115 -19.51 -2.59 -16.55
CA LYS A 115 -20.45 -3.45 -15.79
C LYS A 115 -19.71 -4.49 -14.94
N ILE A 116 -18.66 -5.13 -15.50
CA ILE A 116 -17.81 -6.09 -14.77
C ILE A 116 -16.99 -5.40 -13.67
N SER A 117 -16.34 -4.27 -13.97
CA SER A 117 -15.63 -3.45 -12.96
C SER A 117 -16.53 -3.09 -11.77
N PHE A 118 -17.77 -2.68 -12.04
CA PHE A 118 -18.74 -2.36 -11.00
C PHE A 118 -19.19 -3.59 -10.19
N GLN A 119 -19.29 -4.78 -10.81
CA GLN A 119 -19.56 -6.01 -10.07
C GLN A 119 -18.40 -6.43 -9.16
N PHE A 120 -17.14 -6.21 -9.56
CA PHE A 120 -15.98 -6.39 -8.67
C PHE A 120 -16.07 -5.50 -7.42
N GLN A 121 -16.55 -4.25 -7.57
CA GLN A 121 -16.80 -3.35 -6.44
C GLN A 121 -17.88 -3.92 -5.50
N CYS A 122 -19.05 -4.27 -6.03
CA CYS A 122 -20.16 -4.82 -5.26
C CYS A 122 -19.79 -6.10 -4.49
N VAL A 123 -19.11 -7.05 -5.14
CA VAL A 123 -18.68 -8.31 -4.52
C VAL A 123 -17.62 -8.07 -3.44
N THR A 124 -16.60 -7.25 -3.74
CA THR A 124 -15.53 -6.92 -2.79
C THR A 124 -16.08 -6.23 -1.54
N TRP A 125 -16.99 -5.27 -1.73
CA TRP A 125 -17.66 -4.57 -0.63
C TRP A 125 -18.55 -5.50 0.20
N LYS A 126 -19.33 -6.39 -0.44
CA LYS A 126 -20.21 -7.31 0.30
C LYS A 126 -19.39 -8.34 1.10
N LEU A 127 -18.27 -8.84 0.57
CA LEU A 127 -17.34 -9.68 1.32
C LEU A 127 -16.74 -8.95 2.54
N GLU A 128 -16.30 -7.69 2.38
CA GLU A 128 -15.78 -6.89 3.52
C GLU A 128 -16.84 -6.69 4.61
N LYS A 129 -18.10 -6.44 4.22
CA LYS A 129 -19.22 -6.25 5.16
C LYS A 129 -19.61 -7.54 5.87
N ALA A 130 -19.72 -8.66 5.15
CA ALA A 130 -20.05 -9.95 5.74
C ALA A 130 -18.98 -10.40 6.75
N LEU A 131 -17.70 -10.33 6.38
CA LEU A 131 -16.56 -10.62 7.28
C LEU A 131 -16.40 -9.59 8.40
N GLY A 132 -17.00 -8.40 8.24
CA GLY A 132 -17.03 -7.35 9.24
C GLY A 132 -18.09 -7.51 10.34
N ASN A 133 -19.08 -8.38 10.10
CA ASN A 133 -20.21 -8.65 11.00
C ASN A 133 -20.10 -10.02 11.70
N VAL A 134 -18.94 -10.67 11.64
CA VAL A 134 -18.68 -11.96 12.29
C VAL A 134 -18.62 -11.77 13.82
N PRO A 135 -19.43 -12.49 14.61
CA PRO A 135 -19.41 -12.40 16.07
C PRO A 135 -18.33 -13.32 16.65
N TYR A 136 -17.07 -12.86 16.61
CA TYR A 136 -15.92 -13.59 17.17
C TYR A 136 -16.03 -13.83 18.69
N ASP A 137 -16.93 -13.13 19.37
CA ASP A 137 -17.31 -13.33 20.77
C ASP A 137 -18.06 -14.65 21.03
N ARG A 138 -18.59 -15.31 19.99
CA ARG A 138 -19.49 -16.48 20.09
C ARG A 138 -18.89 -17.80 19.62
N PHE A 139 -17.64 -17.79 19.18
CA PHE A 139 -16.90 -18.98 18.73
C PHE A 139 -15.48 -18.95 19.30
N ASP A 140 -14.93 -20.09 19.76
CA ASP A 140 -13.50 -20.19 20.12
C ASP A 140 -12.63 -20.36 18.84
N ILE A 141 -12.90 -19.52 17.82
CA ILE A 141 -12.09 -19.41 16.61
C ILE A 141 -10.69 -18.97 17.01
N SER A 142 -9.68 -19.67 16.51
CA SER A 142 -8.28 -19.44 16.90
C SER A 142 -7.86 -17.99 16.67
N GLU A 143 -7.04 -17.42 17.58
CA GLU A 143 -6.55 -16.03 17.43
C GLU A 143 -5.81 -15.86 16.10
N GLU A 144 -5.16 -16.93 15.62
CA GLU A 144 -4.63 -17.06 14.27
C GLU A 144 -5.68 -16.91 13.15
N ILE A 145 -6.83 -17.58 13.20
CA ILE A 145 -7.87 -17.41 12.16
C ILE A 145 -8.56 -16.04 12.28
N GLN A 146 -8.72 -15.48 13.47
CA GLN A 146 -9.23 -14.10 13.64
C GLN A 146 -8.29 -13.07 12.97
N GLU A 147 -6.97 -13.19 13.17
CA GLU A 147 -5.94 -12.41 12.45
C GLU A 147 -6.06 -12.60 10.93
N GLN A 148 -6.26 -13.83 10.45
CA GLN A 148 -6.36 -14.14 9.02
C GLN A 148 -7.62 -13.54 8.36
N VAL A 149 -8.78 -13.61 9.00
CA VAL A 149 -10.01 -12.99 8.47
C VAL A 149 -9.93 -11.47 8.51
N ALA A 150 -9.36 -10.88 9.56
CA ALA A 150 -9.10 -9.45 9.65
C ALA A 150 -8.17 -8.97 8.51
N LEU A 151 -7.14 -9.75 8.16
CA LEU A 151 -6.27 -9.48 7.01
C LEU A 151 -7.01 -9.53 5.67
N VAL A 152 -7.83 -10.58 5.42
CA VAL A 152 -8.65 -10.68 4.20
C VAL A 152 -9.61 -9.49 4.09
N ARG A 153 -10.28 -9.13 5.19
CA ARG A 153 -11.15 -7.95 5.29
C ARG A 153 -10.39 -6.65 4.96
N ALA A 154 -9.17 -6.47 5.46
CA ALA A 154 -8.33 -5.31 5.17
C ALA A 154 -7.83 -5.25 3.71
N GLN A 155 -7.63 -6.40 3.05
CA GLN A 155 -7.32 -6.46 1.62
C GLN A 155 -8.55 -6.12 0.75
N LEU A 156 -9.73 -6.66 1.10
CA LEU A 156 -11.00 -6.34 0.44
C LEU A 156 -11.34 -4.85 0.56
N ARG A 157 -11.19 -4.26 1.76
CA ARG A 157 -11.41 -2.83 2.00
C ARG A 157 -10.57 -1.95 1.06
N ARG A 158 -9.25 -2.17 1.02
CA ARG A 158 -8.32 -1.45 0.12
C ARG A 158 -8.64 -1.65 -1.37
N ALA A 159 -9.22 -2.79 -1.75
CA ALA A 159 -9.65 -3.04 -3.12
C ALA A 159 -10.98 -2.35 -3.47
N ALA A 160 -11.91 -2.20 -2.53
CA ALA A 160 -13.10 -1.37 -2.72
C ALA A 160 -12.73 0.12 -2.82
N GLU A 161 -11.81 0.60 -1.97
CA GLU A 161 -11.33 1.99 -1.97
C GLU A 161 -10.61 2.37 -3.29
N ARG A 162 -9.86 1.43 -3.90
CA ARG A 162 -9.22 1.58 -5.24
C ARG A 162 -10.18 1.91 -6.39
N HIS A 163 -11.49 1.74 -6.23
CA HIS A 163 -12.47 1.88 -7.30
C HIS A 163 -13.38 3.13 -7.17
N GLY A 164 -13.17 3.95 -6.14
CA GLY A 164 -13.96 5.16 -5.89
C GLY A 164 -15.15 4.95 -4.95
N SER A 165 -15.53 6.00 -4.23
CA SER A 165 -16.58 5.94 -3.21
C SER A 165 -17.98 5.93 -3.85
N VAL A 166 -18.60 4.75 -3.91
CA VAL A 166 -20.00 4.58 -4.35
C VAL A 166 -20.92 4.46 -3.13
N ASN A 167 -21.99 5.25 -3.10
CA ASN A 167 -23.00 5.21 -2.04
C ASN A 167 -23.56 3.80 -1.82
N SER A 168 -23.50 3.30 -0.57
CA SER A 168 -23.99 1.99 -0.13
C SER A 168 -25.37 1.59 -0.72
N ARG A 169 -26.32 2.54 -0.75
CA ARG A 169 -27.67 2.34 -1.31
C ARG A 169 -27.71 1.98 -2.81
N LYS A 170 -26.70 2.37 -3.60
CA LYS A 170 -26.58 1.96 -5.02
C LYS A 170 -26.00 0.56 -5.16
N LEU A 171 -25.06 0.18 -4.29
CA LEU A 171 -24.44 -1.15 -4.28
C LEU A 171 -25.44 -2.23 -3.89
N SER A 172 -26.30 -1.98 -2.89
CA SER A 172 -27.36 -2.91 -2.51
C SER A 172 -28.43 -3.06 -3.60
N HIS A 173 -28.94 -1.96 -4.15
CA HIS A 173 -29.98 -2.00 -5.19
C HIS A 173 -29.51 -2.71 -6.48
N ALA A 174 -28.24 -2.58 -6.86
CA ALA A 174 -27.70 -3.24 -8.03
C ALA A 174 -27.56 -4.76 -7.90
N LEU A 175 -27.63 -5.31 -6.67
CA LEU A 175 -27.58 -6.74 -6.39
C LEU A 175 -28.98 -7.39 -6.31
N SER A 176 -30.05 -6.61 -6.26
CA SER A 176 -31.44 -7.08 -6.29
C SER A 176 -31.92 -7.45 -7.71
N LEU A 177 -31.22 -6.98 -8.74
CA LEU A 177 -31.53 -7.25 -10.14
C LEU A 177 -30.97 -8.62 -10.55
N PRO A 178 -31.78 -9.53 -11.12
CA PRO A 178 -31.28 -10.76 -11.71
C PRO A 178 -30.21 -10.48 -12.77
N LEU A 179 -29.14 -11.29 -12.78
CA LEU A 179 -28.30 -11.40 -13.96
C LEU A 179 -29.13 -12.11 -15.03
N GLU A 180 -29.40 -11.41 -16.14
CA GLU A 180 -30.10 -11.96 -17.29
C GLU A 180 -29.35 -13.21 -17.79
N LYS A 181 -30.00 -14.37 -17.64
CA LYS A 181 -29.63 -15.57 -18.36
C LYS A 181 -30.17 -15.43 -19.77
N ASP A 182 -29.34 -15.04 -20.73
CA ASP A 182 -29.42 -15.59 -22.08
C ASP A 182 -28.09 -15.45 -22.82
N ALA A 183 -27.35 -16.56 -22.84
CA ALA A 183 -26.17 -16.80 -23.64
C ALA A 183 -25.91 -18.32 -23.69
N LYS A 184 -26.85 -19.07 -24.26
CA LYS A 184 -26.49 -20.39 -24.82
C LYS A 184 -25.73 -20.17 -26.14
N PRO A 185 -24.77 -21.04 -26.49
CA PRO A 185 -24.30 -21.12 -27.88
C PRO A 185 -25.42 -21.61 -28.80
N ASP A 186 -25.17 -21.54 -30.10
CA ASP A 186 -25.95 -22.17 -31.18
C ASP A 186 -27.35 -21.58 -31.46
N HIS A 187 -27.39 -20.34 -31.96
CA HIS A 187 -27.92 -20.11 -33.33
C HIS A 187 -27.61 -18.70 -33.88
N VAL A 188 -27.35 -18.64 -35.19
CA VAL A 188 -27.38 -17.38 -35.97
C VAL A 188 -28.77 -17.19 -36.57
N PRO A 189 -29.31 -15.96 -36.52
CA PRO A 189 -30.10 -15.41 -37.63
C PRO A 189 -29.51 -14.07 -38.12
N GLU A 190 -29.65 -13.80 -39.42
CA GLU A 190 -29.20 -12.56 -40.07
C GLU A 190 -30.30 -11.49 -40.13
N SER A 191 -29.89 -10.22 -40.10
CA SER A 191 -30.58 -9.04 -40.68
C SER A 191 -31.96 -8.60 -40.12
N ILE A 192 -32.15 -7.28 -39.96
CA ILE A 192 -32.98 -6.42 -40.85
C ILE A 192 -32.98 -4.94 -40.39
N ASP A 193 -32.99 -4.05 -41.39
CA ASP A 193 -33.28 -2.61 -41.42
C ASP A 193 -32.86 -1.64 -40.30
N SER A 194 -31.99 -0.72 -40.73
CA SER A 194 -31.98 0.68 -40.30
C SER A 194 -33.27 1.44 -40.62
N LYS A 195 -33.71 2.32 -39.71
CA LYS A 195 -34.50 3.54 -40.02
C LYS A 195 -34.20 4.63 -38.99
N GLY A 196 -34.17 5.88 -39.43
CA GLY A 196 -33.94 7.06 -38.58
C GLY A 196 -35.00 8.14 -38.79
N GLN A 197 -34.69 9.37 -38.37
CA GLN A 197 -35.61 10.53 -38.24
C GLN A 197 -36.52 10.42 -36.98
N SER A 198 -36.98 11.51 -36.32
CA SER A 198 -36.89 12.93 -36.70
C SER A 198 -36.89 13.93 -35.51
N ALA A 199 -36.09 15.00 -35.66
CA ALA A 199 -36.33 16.43 -35.36
C ALA A 199 -36.81 16.99 -34.00
N ASP A 200 -36.36 18.22 -33.73
CA ASP A 200 -36.65 19.10 -32.59
C ASP A 200 -38.07 19.72 -32.55
N GLN A 201 -38.55 19.98 -31.33
CA GLN A 201 -39.42 21.13 -30.96
C GLN A 201 -38.94 21.67 -29.60
N LYS A 202 -38.54 22.95 -29.47
CA LYS A 202 -39.37 24.14 -29.20
C LYS A 202 -40.13 24.08 -27.85
N MET A 203 -40.20 25.13 -27.01
CA MET A 203 -39.68 26.52 -27.09
C MET A 203 -39.69 27.21 -25.70
N ASN A 204 -38.96 28.32 -25.57
CA ASN A 204 -38.89 29.24 -24.41
C ASN A 204 -40.23 29.60 -23.73
N LYS A 205 -40.14 29.96 -22.43
CA LYS A 205 -40.82 31.18 -21.93
C LYS A 205 -39.93 31.92 -20.91
N LEU A 206 -40.07 33.24 -20.86
CA LEU A 206 -39.14 34.20 -20.23
C LEU A 206 -39.88 35.09 -19.20
N GLU A 207 -39.21 35.43 -18.09
CA GLU A 207 -39.54 36.53 -17.15
C GLU A 207 -40.94 36.48 -16.44
N ARG A 208 -41.26 37.24 -15.38
CA ARG A 208 -40.78 38.58 -14.96
C ARG A 208 -41.13 38.92 -13.49
N SER A 209 -40.24 39.59 -12.76
CA SER A 209 -40.62 40.55 -11.69
C SER A 209 -39.43 41.44 -11.23
N ARG A 210 -39.53 42.77 -11.44
CA ARG A 210 -38.76 43.82 -10.73
C ARG A 210 -39.55 44.22 -9.45
N SER A 211 -39.13 45.10 -8.53
CA SER A 211 -37.96 46.01 -8.38
C SER A 211 -37.52 46.01 -6.89
N SER A 212 -36.80 46.95 -6.25
CA SER A 212 -36.11 48.25 -6.51
C SER A 212 -35.03 48.39 -5.38
N SER A 213 -34.34 49.49 -5.03
CA SER A 213 -34.41 50.95 -5.31
C SER A 213 -32.99 51.56 -5.28
N GLU A 214 -32.87 52.89 -5.30
CA GLU A 214 -31.61 53.64 -5.34
C GLU A 214 -30.87 53.83 -4.00
N SER A 215 -29.57 54.19 -4.07
CA SER A 215 -29.06 55.50 -3.61
C SER A 215 -27.58 55.69 -3.99
N SER A 216 -27.09 56.94 -3.98
CA SER A 216 -25.87 57.38 -4.70
C SER A 216 -24.75 57.96 -3.80
N GLU A 217 -23.55 58.02 -4.38
CA GLU A 217 -22.48 59.05 -4.23
C GLU A 217 -22.28 59.81 -2.90
N VAL A 218 -21.06 59.72 -2.33
CA VAL A 218 -20.32 60.88 -1.79
C VAL A 218 -18.80 60.73 -2.03
N SER A 219 -18.16 61.84 -2.40
CA SER A 219 -16.73 62.21 -2.28
C SER A 219 -16.69 63.76 -2.19
N PRO A 220 -15.58 64.51 -1.93
CA PRO A 220 -14.15 64.15 -1.94
C PRO A 220 -13.36 64.82 -0.74
N SER A 221 -12.14 65.32 -0.99
CA SER A 221 -11.24 66.18 -0.15
C SER A 221 -10.49 65.46 0.99
N SER A 222 -9.27 65.84 1.42
CA SER A 222 -8.25 66.83 0.98
C SER A 222 -6.85 66.34 1.45
N ASN A 223 -5.73 66.58 0.76
CA ASN A 223 -4.89 67.80 0.73
C ASN A 223 -4.43 68.32 2.13
N VAL A 224 -3.16 68.71 2.36
CA VAL A 224 -1.98 68.69 1.46
C VAL A 224 -0.96 67.61 1.92
N ASP A 225 0.32 67.76 2.31
CA ASP A 225 1.27 68.88 2.50
C ASP A 225 2.71 68.37 2.20
N SER A 226 3.65 69.23 1.77
CA SER A 226 5.08 68.91 1.55
C SER A 226 5.92 70.18 1.44
N GLU A 227 7.10 70.23 2.06
CA GLU A 227 8.23 71.13 1.75
C GLU A 227 9.49 70.69 2.53
N GLY A 228 10.72 71.03 2.14
CA GLY A 228 11.12 71.93 1.06
C GLY A 228 12.40 71.53 0.32
N GLU A 229 12.93 72.47 -0.47
CA GLU A 229 13.92 72.29 -1.53
C GLU A 229 15.38 72.50 -1.07
N ASP A 230 16.35 72.11 -1.92
CA ASP A 230 17.42 73.04 -2.32
C ASP A 230 18.02 72.68 -3.71
N ASN A 231 18.85 73.55 -4.27
CA ASN A 231 19.01 73.75 -5.72
C ASN A 231 20.37 73.32 -6.33
N SER A 232 20.32 72.72 -7.53
CA SER A 232 21.06 73.07 -8.79
C SER A 232 22.58 73.40 -8.84
N PRO A 233 23.26 73.35 -10.01
CA PRO A 233 23.05 72.49 -11.19
C PRO A 233 24.34 71.96 -11.89
N SER A 234 24.14 71.11 -12.91
CA SER A 234 24.94 70.95 -14.15
C SER A 234 26.36 70.32 -14.12
N LYS A 235 26.47 69.16 -14.80
CA LYS A 235 27.22 69.04 -16.06
C LYS A 235 26.77 67.81 -16.86
N SER A 236 26.75 67.93 -18.19
CA SER A 236 26.25 66.92 -19.12
C SER A 236 27.37 66.15 -19.83
N MET A 237 27.17 64.84 -19.99
CA MET A 237 27.71 64.02 -21.07
C MET A 237 26.68 62.93 -21.37
N ASP A 238 26.35 62.72 -22.65
CA ASP A 238 25.22 61.88 -23.05
C ASP A 238 25.57 60.40 -23.27
N GLU A 239 24.51 59.60 -23.10
CA GLU A 239 24.25 58.21 -23.50
C GLU A 239 25.42 57.26 -23.90
N MET A 240 25.54 56.18 -23.13
CA MET A 240 25.26 54.85 -23.71
C MET A 240 24.38 54.04 -22.74
N LYS A 241 23.16 53.69 -23.17
CA LYS A 241 22.19 52.95 -22.35
C LYS A 241 22.65 51.52 -22.07
N LYS A 242 22.54 51.08 -20.81
CA LYS A 242 22.43 49.64 -20.49
C LYS A 242 21.07 49.13 -21.01
N PRO A 243 20.97 47.86 -21.44
CA PRO A 243 19.66 47.22 -21.63
C PRO A 243 18.98 47.04 -20.26
N ASP A 244 17.69 47.37 -20.17
CA ASP A 244 16.91 47.19 -18.95
C ASP A 244 16.76 45.72 -18.57
N ALA A 245 16.84 45.44 -17.26
CA ALA A 245 16.54 44.12 -16.74
C ALA A 245 15.03 43.83 -16.88
N LEU A 246 14.70 42.70 -17.51
CA LEU A 246 13.32 42.39 -17.88
C LEU A 246 12.52 41.91 -16.66
N VAL A 247 11.84 42.84 -15.98
CA VAL A 247 11.07 42.57 -14.76
C VAL A 247 9.81 41.76 -15.08
N ILE A 248 9.69 40.59 -14.45
CA ILE A 248 8.48 39.75 -14.50
C ILE A 248 7.49 40.28 -13.45
N PRO A 249 6.19 40.47 -13.78
CA PRO A 249 5.16 40.79 -12.79
C PRO A 249 4.97 39.68 -11.75
N ASP A 250 4.89 40.03 -10.47
CA ASP A 250 4.77 39.07 -9.35
C ASP A 250 3.54 38.14 -9.47
N ASP A 251 2.42 38.64 -10.00
CA ASP A 251 1.20 37.85 -10.22
C ASP A 251 1.38 36.72 -11.25
N PHE A 252 2.46 36.75 -12.04
CA PHE A 252 2.81 35.69 -12.98
C PHE A 252 3.79 34.66 -12.40
N LEU A 253 4.33 34.91 -11.20
CA LEU A 253 5.28 34.04 -10.52
C LEU A 253 4.57 33.05 -9.59
N CYS A 254 5.00 31.78 -9.62
CA CYS A 254 4.52 30.73 -8.72
C CYS A 254 4.99 31.01 -7.29
N PRO A 255 4.12 31.16 -6.27
CA PRO A 255 4.56 31.42 -4.90
C PRO A 255 5.28 30.26 -4.18
N ILE A 256 5.60 29.16 -4.89
CA ILE A 256 6.43 28.05 -4.39
C ILE A 256 7.84 28.10 -4.99
N SER A 257 7.96 28.32 -6.31
CA SER A 257 9.27 28.32 -7.01
C SER A 257 9.83 29.71 -7.33
N LEU A 258 8.98 30.75 -7.25
CA LEU A 258 9.27 32.12 -7.70
C LEU A 258 9.58 32.23 -9.21
N GLU A 259 9.12 31.24 -9.99
CA GLU A 259 9.27 31.19 -11.45
C GLU A 259 7.95 31.51 -12.17
N LEU A 260 8.03 31.93 -13.43
CA LEU A 260 6.88 32.19 -14.30
C LEU A 260 6.00 30.93 -14.48
N MET A 261 4.71 31.02 -14.11
CA MET A 261 3.77 29.90 -14.17
C MET A 261 3.43 29.50 -15.62
N ARG A 262 3.48 28.19 -15.94
CA ARG A 262 3.17 27.65 -17.27
C ARG A 262 1.77 27.05 -17.31
N ASP A 263 1.38 26.29 -16.28
CA ASP A 263 -0.01 25.90 -16.02
C ASP A 263 -0.46 26.39 -14.62
N PRO A 264 -0.84 27.68 -14.50
CA PRO A 264 -1.35 28.23 -13.25
C PRO A 264 -2.68 27.57 -12.84
N VAL A 265 -2.77 27.13 -11.58
CA VAL A 265 -3.95 26.53 -10.94
C VAL A 265 -4.26 27.17 -9.59
N ILE A 266 -5.54 27.23 -9.26
CA ILE A 266 -6.08 27.84 -8.04
C ILE A 266 -6.40 26.74 -7.02
N VAL A 267 -5.97 26.93 -5.77
CA VAL A 267 -6.34 26.08 -4.62
C VAL A 267 -7.56 26.62 -3.86
N ALA A 268 -8.07 25.86 -2.89
CA ALA A 268 -9.21 26.24 -2.04
C ALA A 268 -9.09 27.60 -1.32
N THR A 269 -7.89 28.14 -1.13
CA THR A 269 -7.63 29.46 -0.51
C THR A 269 -7.50 30.59 -1.54
N GLY A 270 -7.90 30.37 -2.80
CA GLY A 270 -7.88 31.38 -3.87
C GLY A 270 -6.49 31.73 -4.42
N GLN A 271 -5.41 31.22 -3.83
CA GLN A 271 -4.05 31.43 -4.34
C GLN A 271 -3.79 30.61 -5.60
N THR A 272 -3.06 31.21 -6.55
CA THR A 272 -2.64 30.56 -7.79
C THR A 272 -1.19 30.09 -7.69
N TYR A 273 -0.89 28.92 -8.23
CA TYR A 273 0.42 28.28 -8.28
C TYR A 273 0.62 27.56 -9.62
N GLU A 274 1.86 27.28 -10.02
CA GLU A 274 2.13 26.30 -11.06
C GLU A 274 1.68 24.89 -10.59
N ARG A 275 0.93 24.16 -11.43
CA ARG A 275 0.31 22.86 -11.09
C ARG A 275 1.30 21.88 -10.48
N SER A 276 2.45 21.69 -11.12
CA SER A 276 3.42 20.66 -10.72
C SER A 276 3.91 20.85 -9.29
N TYR A 277 4.24 22.08 -8.90
CA TYR A 277 4.73 22.41 -7.56
C TYR A 277 3.65 22.26 -6.48
N ILE A 278 2.41 22.71 -6.72
CA ILE A 278 1.34 22.62 -5.71
C ILE A 278 0.75 21.20 -5.59
N GLN A 279 0.71 20.42 -6.68
CA GLN A 279 0.36 19.01 -6.62
C GLN A 279 1.39 18.24 -5.77
N ARG A 280 2.69 18.43 -6.03
CA ARG A 280 3.79 17.84 -5.23
C ARG A 280 3.70 18.20 -3.74
N TRP A 281 3.33 19.45 -3.43
CA TRP A 281 3.11 19.88 -2.04
C TRP A 281 2.00 19.09 -1.35
N ILE A 282 0.86 18.89 -2.03
CA ILE A 282 -0.29 18.10 -1.55
C ILE A 282 0.07 16.61 -1.44
N ASP A 283 0.78 16.05 -2.42
CA ASP A 283 1.18 14.64 -2.45
C ASP A 283 2.13 14.27 -1.29
N CYS A 284 2.93 15.24 -0.83
CA CYS A 284 3.70 15.16 0.42
C CYS A 284 2.84 15.21 1.71
N SER A 285 1.52 15.02 1.59
CA SER A 285 0.52 15.04 2.69
C SER A 285 0.36 16.39 3.40
N ASN A 286 0.80 17.50 2.80
CA ASN A 286 0.58 18.83 3.37
C ASN A 286 -0.85 19.31 3.05
N VAL A 287 -1.62 19.62 4.09
CA VAL A 287 -3.02 20.08 3.98
C VAL A 287 -3.18 21.61 4.13
N THR A 288 -2.09 22.37 4.01
CA THR A 288 -2.05 23.83 4.11
C THR A 288 -1.68 24.49 2.77
N CYS A 289 -2.07 25.75 2.60
CA CYS A 289 -1.68 26.60 1.48
C CYS A 289 -0.25 27.13 1.70
N PRO A 290 0.73 26.93 0.79
CA PRO A 290 2.11 27.40 0.97
C PRO A 290 2.24 28.91 1.28
N LYS A 291 1.54 29.78 0.53
CA LYS A 291 1.64 31.24 0.66
C LYS A 291 0.87 31.81 1.86
N THR A 292 -0.27 31.23 2.25
CA THR A 292 -1.14 31.78 3.32
C THR A 292 -1.14 30.96 4.61
N GLN A 293 -0.51 29.79 4.64
CA GLN A 293 -0.47 28.80 5.74
C GLN A 293 -1.84 28.31 6.25
N GLN A 294 -2.95 28.80 5.69
CA GLN A 294 -4.31 28.36 5.97
C GLN A 294 -4.53 26.92 5.50
N LYS A 295 -5.35 26.17 6.25
CA LYS A 295 -5.75 24.80 5.87
C LYS A 295 -6.62 24.81 4.61
N LEU A 296 -6.29 23.96 3.64
CA LEU A 296 -7.08 23.77 2.42
C LEU A 296 -8.39 23.06 2.76
N GLN A 297 -9.53 23.64 2.36
CA GLN A 297 -10.85 23.02 2.56
C GLN A 297 -11.05 21.80 1.65
N HIS A 298 -10.45 21.82 0.46
CA HIS A 298 -10.40 20.71 -0.49
C HIS A 298 -9.07 20.74 -1.26
N LEU A 299 -8.66 19.59 -1.80
CA LEU A 299 -7.39 19.43 -2.54
C LEU A 299 -7.53 19.62 -4.06
N THR A 300 -8.73 19.99 -4.54
CA THR A 300 -9.00 20.26 -5.96
C THR A 300 -8.16 21.43 -6.50
N LEU A 301 -7.48 21.21 -7.63
CA LEU A 301 -6.68 22.20 -8.35
C LEU A 301 -7.42 22.72 -9.60
N THR A 302 -8.04 23.90 -9.50
CA THR A 302 -8.84 24.50 -10.58
C THR A 302 -7.93 25.23 -11.58
N PRO A 303 -7.91 24.93 -12.89
CA PRO A 303 -7.00 25.61 -13.82
C PRO A 303 -7.36 27.09 -14.03
N ASN A 304 -6.37 27.98 -13.94
CA ASN A 304 -6.52 29.42 -14.14
C ASN A 304 -6.27 29.79 -15.62
N TYR A 305 -7.25 29.46 -16.48
CA TYR A 305 -7.19 29.72 -17.92
C TYR A 305 -6.93 31.20 -18.26
N VAL A 306 -7.45 32.13 -17.45
CA VAL A 306 -7.28 33.58 -17.66
C VAL A 306 -5.82 33.97 -17.42
N LEU A 307 -5.24 33.60 -16.29
CA LEU A 307 -3.84 33.92 -15.99
C LEU A 307 -2.88 33.26 -16.97
N ARG A 308 -3.14 32.02 -17.39
CA ARG A 308 -2.32 31.34 -18.42
C ARG A 308 -2.35 32.10 -19.76
N SER A 309 -3.49 32.66 -20.14
CA SER A 309 -3.61 33.52 -21.34
C SER A 309 -2.82 34.82 -21.19
N LEU A 310 -2.93 35.49 -20.05
CA LEU A 310 -2.19 36.74 -19.75
C LEU A 310 -0.67 36.52 -19.76
N ILE A 311 -0.18 35.45 -19.12
CA ILE A 311 1.24 35.07 -19.13
C ILE A 311 1.71 34.76 -20.56
N THR A 312 0.92 34.05 -21.36
CA THR A 312 1.26 33.73 -22.76
C THR A 312 1.39 35.00 -23.60
N GLN A 313 0.46 35.95 -23.46
CA GLN A 313 0.52 37.26 -24.14
C GLN A 313 1.73 38.09 -23.68
N TRP A 314 2.07 38.03 -22.39
CA TRP A 314 3.23 38.70 -21.84
C TRP A 314 4.55 38.11 -22.36
N CYS A 315 4.72 36.78 -22.38
CA CYS A 315 5.87 36.11 -23.00
C CYS A 315 6.09 36.56 -24.45
N ALA A 316 5.01 36.54 -25.24
CA ALA A 316 5.05 36.92 -26.66
C ALA A 316 5.41 38.41 -26.85
N LYS A 317 4.91 39.31 -25.99
CA LYS A 317 5.25 40.74 -26.02
C LYS A 317 6.71 41.03 -25.65
N HIS A 318 7.31 40.18 -24.81
CA HIS A 318 8.66 40.36 -24.27
C HIS A 318 9.73 39.48 -24.94
N ASN A 319 9.41 38.83 -26.06
CA ASN A 319 10.31 37.90 -26.79
C ASN A 319 10.88 36.78 -25.92
N ILE A 320 10.13 36.33 -24.92
CA ILE A 320 10.51 35.18 -24.08
C ILE A 320 10.05 33.91 -24.79
N GLU A 321 10.98 33.22 -25.44
CA GLU A 321 10.72 31.92 -26.04
C GLU A 321 10.26 30.92 -24.98
N GLN A 322 9.01 30.43 -25.09
CA GLN A 322 8.63 29.21 -24.41
C GLN A 322 9.29 28.03 -25.16
N PRO A 323 10.07 27.17 -24.48
CA PRO A 323 11.00 26.26 -25.14
C PRO A 323 10.27 25.16 -25.92
N THR A 324 10.09 25.39 -27.22
CA THR A 324 9.71 24.37 -28.19
C THR A 324 11.01 23.64 -28.57
N GLY A 325 11.33 22.58 -27.83
CA GLY A 325 12.72 22.11 -27.68
C GLY A 325 13.38 21.58 -28.95
N LEU A 326 14.54 22.16 -29.31
CA LEU A 326 15.59 21.54 -30.12
C LEU A 326 16.98 22.14 -29.78
N ALA A 327 18.04 21.38 -30.09
CA ALA A 327 19.47 21.74 -30.08
C ALA A 327 20.32 21.57 -28.78
N ASN A 328 21.20 20.55 -28.85
CA ASN A 328 22.62 20.57 -28.50
C ASN A 328 23.07 20.90 -27.07
N GLY A 329 22.98 19.88 -26.21
CA GLY A 329 23.51 19.88 -24.86
C GLY A 329 25.03 20.03 -24.67
N LYS A 330 25.35 20.46 -23.46
CA LYS A 330 26.59 20.20 -22.71
C LYS A 330 26.24 20.32 -21.22
N LEU A 331 26.15 19.18 -20.52
CA LEU A 331 25.81 19.17 -19.09
C LEU A 331 26.97 19.77 -18.26
N LYS A 332 26.73 20.93 -17.64
CA LYS A 332 27.59 21.47 -16.59
C LYS A 332 27.38 20.71 -15.27
N LYS A 333 28.38 20.76 -14.38
CA LYS A 333 28.19 20.46 -12.96
C LYS A 333 27.71 21.73 -12.25
N GLY A 334 26.56 21.64 -11.58
CA GLY A 334 25.92 22.65 -10.71
C GLY A 334 24.89 21.91 -9.85
N ASP A 335 24.86 22.05 -8.53
CA ASP A 335 24.46 23.23 -7.73
C ASP A 335 22.94 23.37 -7.45
N GLY A 336 22.18 22.30 -7.66
CA GLY A 336 20.97 22.01 -6.86
C GLY A 336 19.67 22.68 -7.29
N SER A 337 19.71 23.59 -8.27
CA SER A 337 18.51 24.04 -8.98
C SER A 337 17.94 22.91 -9.86
N PHE A 338 16.63 22.94 -10.12
CA PHE A 338 15.90 21.83 -10.75
C PHE A 338 15.83 22.01 -12.28
N CYS A 339 16.40 21.06 -13.03
CA CYS A 339 16.51 21.15 -14.49
C CYS A 339 15.25 20.67 -15.23
N ASP A 340 15.20 20.92 -16.54
CA ASP A 340 14.13 20.47 -17.43
C ASP A 340 14.01 18.93 -17.48
N VAL A 341 12.94 18.44 -16.84
CA VAL A 341 12.60 17.02 -16.72
C VAL A 341 12.52 16.32 -18.09
N SER A 342 12.17 17.04 -19.16
CA SER A 342 12.10 16.50 -20.53
C SER A 342 13.45 15.88 -20.98
N GLY A 343 14.56 16.56 -20.65
CA GLY A 343 15.91 16.06 -20.95
C GLY A 343 16.27 14.82 -20.14
N ASP A 344 15.85 14.76 -18.88
CA ASP A 344 16.11 13.62 -17.99
C ASP A 344 15.35 12.36 -18.44
N VAL A 345 14.12 12.48 -18.96
CA VAL A 345 13.39 11.32 -19.55
C VAL A 345 14.18 10.70 -20.70
N ALA A 346 14.66 11.52 -21.64
CA ALA A 346 15.43 11.03 -22.79
C ALA A 346 16.77 10.39 -22.36
N ALA A 347 17.44 10.97 -21.36
CA ALA A 347 18.65 10.39 -20.78
C ALA A 347 18.38 9.05 -20.09
N ILE A 348 17.30 8.94 -19.30
CA ILE A 348 16.89 7.71 -18.63
C ILE A 348 16.56 6.61 -19.63
N VAL A 349 15.78 6.89 -20.69
CA VAL A 349 15.48 5.92 -21.75
C VAL A 349 16.76 5.45 -22.47
N ALA A 350 17.70 6.36 -22.72
CA ALA A 350 19.00 6.01 -23.29
C ALA A 350 19.87 5.13 -22.36
N LEU A 351 19.80 5.34 -21.04
CA LEU A 351 20.43 4.49 -20.03
C LEU A 351 19.77 3.10 -19.96
N VAL A 352 18.44 3.02 -19.96
CA VAL A 352 17.72 1.73 -19.96
C VAL A 352 18.08 0.90 -21.19
N ARG A 353 18.18 1.52 -22.37
CA ARG A 353 18.64 0.82 -23.58
C ARG A 353 20.07 0.26 -23.45
N LYS A 354 20.95 0.90 -22.68
CA LYS A 354 22.33 0.41 -22.43
C LYS A 354 22.39 -0.78 -21.47
N LEU A 355 21.35 -1.03 -20.66
CA LEU A 355 21.23 -2.26 -19.85
C LEU A 355 21.23 -3.53 -20.73
N SER A 356 20.79 -3.40 -21.98
CA SER A 356 20.78 -4.47 -23.00
C SER A 356 22.05 -4.51 -23.86
N SER A 357 23.08 -3.71 -23.58
CA SER A 357 24.32 -3.71 -24.38
C SER A 357 25.07 -5.04 -24.27
N ARG A 358 25.84 -5.38 -25.31
CA ARG A 358 26.72 -6.56 -25.30
C ARG A 358 27.99 -6.35 -24.47
N SER A 359 28.51 -5.11 -24.38
CA SER A 359 29.64 -4.79 -23.49
C SER A 359 29.22 -4.92 -22.02
N VAL A 360 30.08 -5.54 -21.20
CA VAL A 360 29.85 -5.65 -19.76
C VAL A 360 30.02 -4.28 -19.10
N GLU A 361 30.97 -3.48 -19.61
CA GLU A 361 31.37 -2.16 -19.15
C GLU A 361 30.23 -1.15 -19.35
N GLU A 362 29.60 -1.15 -20.53
CA GLU A 362 28.43 -0.32 -20.80
C GLU A 362 27.23 -0.69 -19.91
N ARG A 363 26.95 -1.99 -19.73
CA ARG A 363 25.87 -2.44 -18.82
C ARG A 363 26.15 -2.01 -17.39
N ARG A 364 27.37 -2.24 -16.90
CA ARG A 364 27.83 -1.90 -15.54
C ARG A 364 27.73 -0.38 -15.30
N ALA A 365 28.19 0.44 -16.25
CA ALA A 365 28.08 1.89 -16.16
C ALA A 365 26.62 2.39 -16.20
N ALA A 366 25.78 1.83 -17.07
CA ALA A 366 24.35 2.19 -17.13
C ALA A 366 23.60 1.81 -15.85
N VAL A 367 23.89 0.63 -15.28
CA VAL A 367 23.39 0.19 -13.97
C VAL A 367 23.88 1.10 -12.84
N ALA A 368 25.15 1.51 -12.84
CA ALA A 368 25.71 2.41 -11.85
C ALA A 368 25.01 3.78 -11.86
N GLU A 369 24.73 4.33 -13.04
CA GLU A 369 24.04 5.61 -13.17
C GLU A 369 22.56 5.49 -12.78
N ILE A 370 21.86 4.41 -13.16
CA ILE A 370 20.49 4.15 -12.69
C ILE A 370 20.44 4.01 -11.16
N ARG A 371 21.46 3.43 -10.52
CA ARG A 371 21.60 3.39 -9.06
C ARG A 371 21.76 4.79 -8.46
N CYS A 372 22.52 5.67 -9.13
CA CYS A 372 22.69 7.07 -8.74
C CYS A 372 21.37 7.85 -8.86
N LEU A 373 20.73 7.82 -10.04
CA LEU A 373 19.51 8.55 -10.33
C LEU A 373 18.35 8.13 -9.43
N SER A 374 18.13 6.82 -9.26
CA SER A 374 17.07 6.27 -8.39
C SER A 374 17.26 6.59 -6.90
N LYS A 375 18.49 6.88 -6.45
CA LYS A 375 18.75 7.36 -5.09
C LYS A 375 18.30 8.81 -4.90
N ARG A 376 18.48 9.67 -5.91
CA ARG A 376 18.39 11.14 -5.81
C ARG A 376 16.97 11.70 -5.62
N SER A 377 15.95 11.18 -6.29
CA SER A 377 14.57 11.70 -6.21
C SER A 377 13.52 10.61 -6.38
N THR A 378 12.28 10.88 -5.95
CA THR A 378 11.13 10.00 -6.27
C THR A 378 10.76 10.10 -7.74
N ASP A 379 10.91 11.27 -8.34
CA ASP A 379 10.64 11.54 -9.75
C ASP A 379 11.46 10.62 -10.66
N ASN A 380 12.77 10.49 -10.38
CA ASN A 380 13.65 9.57 -11.09
C ASN A 380 13.21 8.11 -10.93
N ARG A 381 12.67 7.71 -9.77
CA ARG A 381 12.18 6.34 -9.54
C ARG A 381 10.94 6.03 -10.37
N ILE A 382 10.10 7.03 -10.64
CA ILE A 382 8.94 6.92 -11.53
C ILE A 382 9.46 6.77 -12.98
N LEU A 383 10.24 7.74 -13.46
CA LEU A 383 10.74 7.76 -14.84
C LEU A 383 11.59 6.53 -15.21
N ILE A 384 12.43 6.02 -14.30
CA ILE A 384 13.21 4.79 -14.50
C ILE A 384 12.29 3.55 -14.60
N ALA A 385 11.21 3.50 -13.83
CA ALA A 385 10.24 2.40 -13.92
C ALA A 385 9.42 2.46 -15.21
N GLU A 386 8.92 3.64 -15.58
CA GLU A 386 8.14 3.90 -16.79
C GLU A 386 8.96 3.68 -18.07
N ALA A 387 10.25 4.03 -18.07
CA ALA A 387 11.19 3.72 -19.14
C ALA A 387 11.51 2.21 -19.30
N GLY A 388 10.93 1.34 -18.46
CA GLY A 388 11.06 -0.11 -18.58
C GLY A 388 12.32 -0.70 -17.94
N ALA A 389 12.99 0.01 -17.02
CA ALA A 389 14.22 -0.51 -16.40
C ALA A 389 14.02 -1.78 -15.57
N ILE A 390 12.84 -1.96 -14.96
CA ILE A 390 12.63 -2.99 -13.93
C ILE A 390 12.87 -4.42 -14.43
N PRO A 391 12.28 -4.90 -15.54
CA PRO A 391 12.59 -6.23 -16.08
C PRO A 391 14.08 -6.40 -16.47
N MET A 392 14.70 -5.34 -16.99
CA MET A 392 16.13 -5.37 -17.32
C MET A 392 16.98 -5.53 -16.07
N LEU A 393 16.74 -4.74 -15.01
CA LEU A 393 17.45 -4.85 -13.74
C LEU A 393 17.26 -6.25 -13.10
N VAL A 394 16.06 -6.85 -13.20
CA VAL A 394 15.79 -8.20 -12.70
C VAL A 394 16.63 -9.27 -13.42
N ASN A 395 16.81 -9.14 -14.74
CA ASN A 395 17.69 -10.04 -15.49
C ASN A 395 19.17 -9.87 -15.08
N LEU A 396 19.61 -8.65 -14.78
CA LEU A 396 21.00 -8.38 -14.38
C LEU A 396 21.35 -8.95 -12.98
N LEU A 397 20.36 -9.31 -12.15
CA LEU A 397 20.59 -10.01 -10.88
C LEU A 397 21.21 -11.41 -11.04
N THR A 398 20.99 -12.07 -12.18
CA THR A 398 21.45 -13.46 -12.42
C THR A 398 22.75 -13.54 -13.22
N ILE A 399 23.41 -12.42 -13.50
CA ILE A 399 24.69 -12.37 -14.21
C ILE A 399 25.86 -12.61 -13.25
N ASP A 400 26.85 -13.36 -13.74
CA ASP A 400 28.15 -13.59 -13.09
C ASP A 400 29.08 -12.36 -13.20
N ASP A 401 28.63 -11.24 -12.65
CA ASP A 401 29.41 -10.03 -12.39
C ASP A 401 28.89 -9.41 -11.09
N ALA A 402 29.61 -9.65 -9.99
CA ALA A 402 29.23 -9.20 -8.66
C ALA A 402 28.96 -7.69 -8.59
N ILE A 403 29.71 -6.86 -9.34
CA ILE A 403 29.55 -5.39 -9.31
C ILE A 403 28.24 -5.00 -10.00
N THR A 404 27.94 -5.61 -11.16
CA THR A 404 26.68 -5.38 -11.87
C THR A 404 25.47 -5.92 -11.08
N GLN A 405 25.59 -7.11 -10.47
CA GLN A 405 24.55 -7.71 -9.63
C GLN A 405 24.23 -6.82 -8.41
N GLU A 406 25.26 -6.40 -7.67
CA GLU A 406 25.14 -5.55 -6.49
C GLU A 406 24.50 -4.19 -6.81
N HIS A 407 24.95 -3.55 -7.90
CA HIS A 407 24.36 -2.30 -8.33
C HIS A 407 22.92 -2.50 -8.85
N ALA A 408 22.60 -3.62 -9.50
CA ALA A 408 21.24 -3.94 -9.95
C ALA A 408 20.27 -4.16 -8.79
N VAL A 409 20.64 -4.94 -7.76
CA VAL A 409 19.81 -5.11 -6.55
C VAL A 409 19.65 -3.79 -5.79
N THR A 410 20.68 -2.96 -5.74
CA THR A 410 20.59 -1.62 -5.12
C THR A 410 19.68 -0.67 -5.91
N SER A 411 19.69 -0.74 -7.25
CA SER A 411 18.72 -0.02 -8.08
C SER A 411 17.28 -0.48 -7.81
N ILE A 412 17.04 -1.79 -7.70
CA ILE A 412 15.71 -2.32 -7.38
C ILE A 412 15.25 -1.90 -5.97
N LEU A 413 16.15 -1.91 -4.98
CA LEU A 413 15.91 -1.36 -3.63
C LEU A 413 15.48 0.12 -3.68
N ASN A 414 16.25 0.96 -4.39
CA ASN A 414 15.91 2.38 -4.54
C ASN A 414 14.55 2.56 -5.20
N LEU A 415 14.24 1.78 -6.24
CA LEU A 415 12.96 1.83 -6.94
C LEU A 415 11.80 1.36 -6.06
N SER A 416 11.99 0.33 -5.21
CA SER A 416 10.93 -0.21 -4.35
C SER A 416 10.55 0.71 -3.18
N ILE A 417 11.34 1.74 -2.87
CA ILE A 417 10.97 2.79 -1.90
C ILE A 417 9.62 3.41 -2.31
N TYR A 418 9.45 3.74 -3.59
CA TYR A 418 8.17 4.23 -4.13
C TYR A 418 7.15 3.09 -4.21
N GLU A 419 5.91 3.33 -3.78
CA GLU A 419 4.94 2.23 -3.60
C GLU A 419 4.43 1.62 -4.89
N ASN A 420 4.09 2.43 -5.89
CA ASN A 420 3.57 1.94 -7.17
C ASN A 420 4.59 1.04 -7.89
N ASN A 421 5.89 1.32 -7.73
CA ASN A 421 6.98 0.50 -8.26
C ASN A 421 7.04 -0.91 -7.66
N LYS A 422 6.61 -1.11 -6.41
CA LYS A 422 6.57 -2.44 -5.77
C LYS A 422 5.70 -3.41 -6.60
N GLY A 423 4.61 -2.92 -7.20
CA GLY A 423 3.76 -3.69 -8.10
C GLY A 423 4.49 -4.14 -9.37
N PHE A 424 5.21 -3.24 -10.04
CA PHE A 424 5.98 -3.56 -11.23
C PHE A 424 7.15 -4.52 -10.95
N ILE A 425 7.84 -4.37 -9.81
CA ILE A 425 8.93 -5.28 -9.39
C ILE A 425 8.41 -6.70 -9.15
N MET A 426 7.22 -6.85 -8.54
CA MET A 426 6.58 -8.15 -8.36
C MET A 426 6.10 -8.76 -9.69
N LEU A 427 5.53 -7.96 -10.59
CA LEU A 427 5.09 -8.41 -11.91
C LEU A 427 6.25 -8.81 -12.83
N ALA A 428 7.41 -8.17 -12.70
CA ALA A 428 8.64 -8.54 -13.40
C ALA A 428 9.30 -9.84 -12.86
N GLY A 429 8.68 -10.53 -11.89
CA GLY A 429 9.18 -11.80 -11.37
C GLY A 429 10.46 -11.67 -10.54
N ALA A 430 10.73 -10.52 -9.92
CA ALA A 430 12.01 -10.25 -9.27
C ALA A 430 12.38 -11.18 -8.10
N ILE A 431 11.38 -11.77 -7.42
CA ILE A 431 11.60 -12.42 -6.12
C ILE A 431 12.58 -13.61 -6.17
N PRO A 432 12.47 -14.61 -7.07
CA PRO A 432 13.45 -15.70 -7.15
C PRO A 432 14.89 -15.19 -7.38
N SER A 433 15.08 -14.19 -8.23
CA SER A 433 16.39 -13.59 -8.50
C SER A 433 16.95 -12.85 -7.28
N ILE A 434 16.13 -12.06 -6.57
CA ILE A 434 16.54 -11.38 -5.32
C ILE A 434 16.90 -12.43 -4.24
N VAL A 435 16.14 -13.53 -4.15
CA VAL A 435 16.43 -14.64 -3.23
C VAL A 435 17.72 -15.38 -3.60
N GLN A 436 18.07 -15.48 -4.88
CA GLN A 436 19.37 -16.01 -5.29
C GLN A 436 20.52 -15.08 -4.88
N VAL A 437 20.41 -13.77 -5.11
CA VAL A 437 21.40 -12.78 -4.65
C VAL A 437 21.56 -12.82 -3.13
N LEU A 438 20.47 -12.97 -2.38
CA LEU A 438 20.50 -13.11 -0.92
C LEU A 438 21.25 -14.36 -0.41
N ARG A 439 21.36 -15.42 -1.23
CA ARG A 439 22.11 -16.64 -0.91
C ARG A 439 23.59 -16.50 -1.27
N VAL A 440 23.91 -16.13 -2.50
CA VAL A 440 25.26 -16.28 -3.08
C VAL A 440 25.97 -14.98 -3.48
N GLY A 441 25.34 -13.81 -3.35
CA GLY A 441 25.93 -12.53 -3.74
C GLY A 441 27.00 -12.01 -2.77
N SER A 442 27.62 -10.86 -3.11
CA SER A 442 28.52 -10.11 -2.21
C SER A 442 27.80 -9.76 -0.90
N MET A 443 28.53 -9.52 0.20
CA MET A 443 27.87 -9.17 1.46
C MET A 443 27.00 -7.90 1.35
N GLU A 444 27.43 -6.89 0.58
CA GLU A 444 26.61 -5.71 0.28
C GLU A 444 25.41 -6.07 -0.62
N ALA A 445 25.56 -6.95 -1.61
CA ALA A 445 24.43 -7.43 -2.42
C ALA A 445 23.40 -8.21 -1.59
N ARG A 446 23.84 -9.03 -0.63
CA ARG A 446 22.98 -9.76 0.31
C ARG A 446 22.24 -8.83 1.27
N GLU A 447 22.92 -7.81 1.80
CA GLU A 447 22.33 -6.71 2.59
C GLU A 447 21.24 -5.98 1.79
N ASN A 448 21.58 -5.50 0.60
CA ASN A 448 20.65 -4.79 -0.28
C ASN A 448 19.48 -5.70 -0.74
N ALA A 449 19.69 -7.00 -0.93
CA ALA A 449 18.63 -7.98 -1.20
C ALA A 449 17.67 -8.15 0.00
N ALA A 450 18.19 -8.26 1.22
CA ALA A 450 17.36 -8.33 2.43
C ALA A 450 16.53 -7.06 2.64
N ALA A 451 17.14 -5.88 2.45
CA ALA A 451 16.44 -4.60 2.49
C ALA A 451 15.37 -4.47 1.37
N THR A 452 15.64 -5.01 0.17
CA THR A 452 14.65 -5.06 -0.92
C THR A 452 13.46 -5.93 -0.55
N ILE A 453 13.72 -7.11 0.02
CA ILE A 453 12.67 -8.02 0.48
C ILE A 453 11.83 -7.37 1.59
N PHE A 454 12.46 -6.69 2.56
CA PHE A 454 11.73 -5.90 3.55
C PHE A 454 10.82 -4.86 2.87
N SER A 455 11.38 -4.01 2.01
CA SER A 455 10.66 -2.95 1.28
C SER A 455 9.45 -3.48 0.49
N LEU A 456 9.61 -4.58 -0.25
CA LEU A 456 8.52 -5.21 -1.00
C LEU A 456 7.46 -5.85 -0.08
N SER A 457 7.88 -6.44 1.05
CA SER A 457 6.99 -7.09 2.02
C SER A 457 6.13 -6.13 2.85
N LEU A 458 6.36 -4.81 2.78
CA LEU A 458 5.48 -3.82 3.40
C LEU A 458 4.03 -3.96 2.89
N LEU A 459 3.85 -4.28 1.61
CA LEU A 459 2.56 -4.69 1.06
C LEU A 459 2.21 -6.11 1.51
N ASP A 460 1.09 -6.30 2.19
CA ASP A 460 0.69 -7.59 2.78
C ASP A 460 0.51 -8.70 1.74
N GLU A 461 0.00 -8.32 0.56
CA GLU A 461 -0.22 -9.21 -0.58
C GLU A 461 1.11 -9.84 -1.07
N ASN A 462 2.24 -9.15 -0.88
CA ASN A 462 3.58 -9.66 -1.19
C ASN A 462 4.14 -10.60 -0.12
N LYS A 463 3.74 -10.47 1.16
CA LYS A 463 4.26 -11.29 2.29
C LYS A 463 4.05 -12.79 2.03
N ILE A 464 2.95 -13.15 1.36
CA ILE A 464 2.61 -14.53 0.98
C ILE A 464 3.57 -15.07 -0.09
N ILE A 465 3.76 -14.31 -1.18
CA ILE A 465 4.60 -14.70 -2.33
C ILE A 465 6.08 -14.79 -1.93
N ILE A 466 6.56 -13.81 -1.17
CA ILE A 466 7.94 -13.79 -0.65
C ILE A 466 8.17 -14.97 0.30
N GLY A 467 7.24 -15.25 1.22
CA GLY A 467 7.33 -16.41 2.11
C GLY A 467 7.32 -17.75 1.37
N ALA A 468 6.60 -17.84 0.24
CA ALA A 468 6.58 -19.02 -0.62
C ALA A 468 7.90 -19.25 -1.39
N SER A 469 8.62 -18.19 -1.75
CA SER A 469 9.80 -18.23 -2.63
C SER A 469 11.09 -18.84 -2.04
N GLY A 470 11.09 -19.24 -0.76
CA GLY A 470 12.30 -19.67 -0.07
C GLY A 470 13.25 -18.52 0.32
N ALA A 471 12.71 -17.29 0.42
CA ALA A 471 13.39 -16.14 1.00
C ALA A 471 13.74 -16.34 2.49
N ILE A 472 12.80 -16.90 3.27
CA ILE A 472 12.91 -16.99 4.73
C ILE A 472 14.17 -17.78 5.17
N PRO A 473 14.50 -18.97 4.64
CA PRO A 473 15.77 -19.64 4.94
C PRO A 473 17.02 -18.80 4.66
N ALA A 474 17.06 -18.09 3.52
CA ALA A 474 18.22 -17.26 3.15
C ALA A 474 18.36 -16.02 4.07
N LEU A 475 17.24 -15.47 4.54
CA LEU A 475 17.25 -14.42 5.57
C LEU A 475 17.72 -14.96 6.93
N VAL A 476 17.34 -16.18 7.33
CA VAL A 476 17.82 -16.80 8.59
C VAL A 476 19.32 -17.09 8.53
N GLU A 477 19.83 -17.52 7.37
CA GLU A 477 21.27 -17.69 7.15
C GLU A 477 22.03 -16.35 7.27
N LEU A 478 21.52 -15.28 6.65
CA LEU A 478 22.11 -13.93 6.78
C LEU A 478 21.99 -13.39 8.23
N LEU A 479 20.93 -13.74 8.96
CA LEU A 479 20.76 -13.40 10.37
C LEU A 479 21.81 -14.09 11.28
N GLN A 480 22.24 -15.31 10.93
CA GLN A 480 23.29 -16.03 11.66
C GLN A 480 24.70 -15.54 11.27
N ASN A 481 24.97 -15.43 9.97
CA ASN A 481 26.33 -15.36 9.42
C ASN A 481 26.68 -14.01 8.78
N GLY A 482 25.73 -13.07 8.68
CA GLY A 482 25.94 -11.77 8.06
C GLY A 482 26.77 -10.77 8.87
N SER A 483 27.06 -9.63 8.23
CA SER A 483 27.62 -8.45 8.89
C SER A 483 26.64 -7.86 9.91
N SER A 484 27.10 -6.93 10.75
CA SER A 484 26.23 -6.19 11.68
C SER A 484 25.10 -5.41 10.98
N ARG A 485 25.26 -5.08 9.68
CA ARG A 485 24.19 -4.52 8.85
C ARG A 485 23.28 -5.63 8.30
N GLY A 486 23.85 -6.63 7.65
CA GLY A 486 23.10 -7.73 7.02
C GLY A 486 22.21 -8.47 8.02
N LYS A 487 22.66 -8.62 9.27
CA LYS A 487 21.85 -9.18 10.36
C LYS A 487 20.65 -8.29 10.71
N LYS A 488 20.79 -6.96 10.73
CA LYS A 488 19.68 -6.03 10.98
C LYS A 488 18.71 -5.94 9.81
N ASP A 489 19.21 -5.91 8.58
CA ASP A 489 18.39 -5.93 7.36
C ASP A 489 17.60 -7.25 7.29
N ALA A 490 18.25 -8.39 7.59
CA ALA A 490 17.59 -9.70 7.69
C ALA A 490 16.57 -9.78 8.83
N ALA A 491 16.89 -9.28 10.02
CA ALA A 491 15.98 -9.25 11.17
C ALA A 491 14.71 -8.44 10.86
N THR A 492 14.88 -7.27 10.22
CA THR A 492 13.77 -6.37 9.86
C THR A 492 12.88 -7.00 8.79
N ALA A 493 13.47 -7.66 7.78
CA ALA A 493 12.74 -8.43 6.78
C ALA A 493 11.97 -9.62 7.40
N LEU A 494 12.62 -10.40 8.28
CA LEU A 494 12.02 -11.55 8.95
C LEU A 494 10.88 -11.14 9.88
N PHE A 495 11.05 -10.08 10.66
CA PHE A 495 10.00 -9.50 11.50
C PHE A 495 8.74 -9.19 10.67
N ASN A 496 8.87 -8.38 9.62
CA ASN A 496 7.72 -7.95 8.82
C ASN A 496 7.10 -9.10 8.00
N LEU A 497 7.89 -10.07 7.55
CA LEU A 497 7.37 -11.28 6.90
C LEU A 497 6.61 -12.19 7.88
N CYS A 498 7.07 -12.33 9.12
CA CYS A 498 6.44 -13.19 10.14
C CYS A 498 5.20 -12.58 10.80
N ILE A 499 4.88 -11.30 10.55
CA ILE A 499 3.55 -10.74 10.84
C ILE A 499 2.48 -11.59 10.14
N TYR A 500 2.75 -12.08 8.92
CA TYR A 500 1.85 -13.02 8.26
C TYR A 500 2.00 -14.44 8.84
N LEU A 501 0.89 -14.97 9.39
CA LEU A 501 0.80 -16.29 10.03
C LEU A 501 1.42 -17.43 9.21
N GLY A 502 1.10 -17.51 7.92
CA GLY A 502 1.62 -18.55 7.01
C GLY A 502 3.14 -18.51 6.77
N ASN A 503 3.84 -17.52 7.35
CA ASN A 503 5.30 -17.42 7.38
C ASN A 503 5.90 -17.82 8.74
N LYS A 504 5.15 -17.76 9.86
CA LYS A 504 5.64 -18.09 11.21
C LYS A 504 6.19 -19.53 11.23
N GLY A 505 5.40 -20.51 10.79
CA GLY A 505 5.82 -21.92 10.62
C GLY A 505 6.83 -22.20 9.49
N ARG A 506 7.04 -21.26 8.56
CA ARG A 506 8.15 -21.34 7.59
C ARG A 506 9.47 -20.93 8.23
N ALA A 507 9.45 -19.92 9.09
CA ALA A 507 10.60 -19.44 9.83
C ALA A 507 11.06 -20.46 10.90
N VAL A 508 10.12 -21.12 11.59
CA VAL A 508 10.43 -22.22 12.53
C VAL A 508 11.18 -23.34 11.83
N ARG A 509 10.66 -23.86 10.70
CA ARG A 509 11.32 -24.90 9.90
C ARG A 509 12.63 -24.44 9.24
N ALA A 510 12.82 -23.14 9.04
CA ALA A 510 14.09 -22.54 8.63
C ALA A 510 15.12 -22.40 9.79
N GLY A 511 14.81 -22.87 11.00
CA GLY A 511 15.72 -22.84 12.15
C GLY A 511 15.81 -21.50 12.89
N ILE A 512 14.88 -20.57 12.65
CA ILE A 512 14.98 -19.19 13.17
C ILE A 512 15.10 -19.12 14.69
N ILE A 513 14.45 -20.03 15.43
CA ILE A 513 14.48 -20.04 16.91
C ILE A 513 15.91 -20.24 17.43
N SER A 514 16.72 -21.08 16.78
CA SER A 514 18.13 -21.29 17.14
C SER A 514 18.98 -20.05 16.84
N ALA A 515 18.72 -19.37 15.71
CA ALA A 515 19.37 -18.11 15.37
C ALA A 515 19.09 -17.02 16.43
N LEU A 516 17.81 -16.84 16.78
CA LEU A 516 17.35 -15.85 17.75
C LEU A 516 17.88 -16.15 19.16
N LEU A 517 17.88 -17.41 19.59
CA LEU A 517 18.45 -17.80 20.89
C LEU A 517 19.96 -17.48 20.96
N LYS A 518 20.72 -17.81 19.91
CA LYS A 518 22.15 -17.45 19.81
C LYS A 518 22.38 -15.93 19.87
N MET A 519 21.44 -15.14 19.33
CA MET A 519 21.47 -13.67 19.42
C MET A 519 21.14 -13.13 20.82
N LEU A 520 20.33 -13.84 21.61
CA LEU A 520 20.07 -13.48 23.02
C LEU A 520 21.26 -13.80 23.94
N THR A 521 22.09 -14.79 23.59
CA THR A 521 23.12 -15.33 24.50
C THR A 521 24.57 -14.95 24.17
N ASP A 522 24.92 -14.54 22.94
CA ASP A 522 26.28 -14.08 22.63
C ASP A 522 26.48 -12.64 23.16
N SER A 523 27.23 -12.50 24.25
CA SER A 523 27.49 -11.24 24.96
C SER A 523 28.16 -10.15 24.10
N ARG A 524 28.64 -10.48 22.90
CA ARG A 524 29.26 -9.53 21.95
C ARG A 524 28.25 -9.02 20.90
N ASN A 525 27.02 -9.51 20.91
CA ASN A 525 26.04 -9.31 19.85
C ASN A 525 24.98 -8.29 20.27
N CYS A 526 24.94 -7.13 19.61
CA CYS A 526 24.12 -5.99 20.01
C CYS A 526 22.62 -6.07 19.61
N MET A 527 22.13 -7.25 19.21
CA MET A 527 20.81 -7.45 18.58
C MET A 527 19.79 -8.17 19.47
N VAL A 528 19.86 -7.98 20.79
CA VAL A 528 18.89 -8.55 21.76
C VAL A 528 17.48 -7.98 21.56
N ASP A 529 17.37 -6.70 21.18
CA ASP A 529 16.09 -6.05 20.86
C ASP A 529 15.42 -6.70 19.64
N GLU A 530 16.17 -6.85 18.54
CA GLU A 530 15.71 -7.46 17.29
C GLU A 530 15.39 -8.97 17.48
N ALA A 531 16.15 -9.67 18.33
CA ALA A 531 15.86 -11.05 18.69
C ALA A 531 14.49 -11.17 19.39
N LEU A 532 14.25 -10.32 20.38
CA LEU A 532 13.02 -10.34 21.18
C LEU A 532 11.78 -9.87 20.40
N THR A 533 11.90 -8.91 19.48
CA THR A 533 10.75 -8.50 18.66
C THR A 533 10.31 -9.59 17.70
N ILE A 534 11.24 -10.32 17.07
CA ILE A 534 10.91 -11.46 16.20
C ILE A 534 10.33 -12.62 17.05
N LEU A 535 10.94 -12.96 18.19
CA LEU A 535 10.38 -13.98 19.10
C LEU A 535 8.97 -13.61 19.57
N SER A 536 8.69 -12.33 19.85
CA SER A 536 7.37 -11.86 20.25
C SER A 536 6.32 -12.01 19.15
N VAL A 537 6.67 -11.79 17.88
CA VAL A 537 5.80 -12.07 16.73
C VAL A 537 5.59 -13.58 16.56
N LEU A 538 6.65 -14.38 16.64
CA LEU A 538 6.58 -15.83 16.46
C LEU A 538 5.78 -16.54 17.58
N ALA A 539 5.92 -16.11 18.83
CA ALA A 539 5.25 -16.73 19.98
C ALA A 539 3.71 -16.67 19.94
N SER A 540 3.11 -15.95 18.98
CA SER A 540 1.67 -15.97 18.69
C SER A 540 1.19 -17.23 17.96
N ASN A 541 2.08 -18.11 17.48
CA ASN A 541 1.73 -19.32 16.71
C ASN A 541 2.15 -20.60 17.44
N GLN A 542 1.29 -21.62 17.47
CA GLN A 542 1.52 -22.84 18.25
C GLN A 542 2.78 -23.66 17.87
N GLU A 543 3.10 -23.79 16.56
CA GLU A 543 4.34 -24.46 16.10
C GLU A 543 5.58 -23.74 16.65
N ALA A 544 5.57 -22.40 16.59
CA ALA A 544 6.64 -21.56 17.13
C ALA A 544 6.71 -21.59 18.66
N LYS A 545 5.60 -21.60 19.39
CA LYS A 545 5.60 -21.74 20.86
C LYS A 545 6.32 -23.03 21.28
N ALA A 546 5.92 -24.16 20.70
CA ALA A 546 6.54 -25.46 20.99
C ALA A 546 8.04 -25.47 20.68
N ALA A 547 8.46 -24.85 19.57
CA ALA A 547 9.87 -24.70 19.22
C ALA A 547 10.65 -23.80 20.20
N ILE A 548 10.06 -22.68 20.68
CA ILE A 548 10.67 -21.76 21.65
C ILE A 548 10.89 -22.44 23.01
N VAL A 549 9.91 -23.22 23.48
CA VAL A 549 10.01 -24.01 24.73
C VAL A 549 11.06 -25.11 24.58
N LYS A 550 11.00 -25.90 23.50
CA LYS A 550 11.98 -26.96 23.21
C LYS A 550 13.41 -26.45 23.07
N ALA A 551 13.60 -25.21 22.60
CA ALA A 551 14.89 -24.54 22.54
C ALA A 551 15.41 -24.01 23.89
N SER A 552 14.73 -24.30 25.02
CA SER A 552 15.11 -23.83 26.36
C SER A 552 15.21 -22.30 26.49
N THR A 553 14.35 -21.58 25.76
CA THR A 553 14.37 -20.09 25.74
C THR A 553 13.85 -19.48 27.05
N ILE A 554 13.03 -20.19 27.82
CA ILE A 554 12.37 -19.68 29.03
C ILE A 554 13.38 -19.15 30.08
N PRO A 555 14.43 -19.90 30.50
CA PRO A 555 15.46 -19.37 31.39
C PRO A 555 16.10 -18.06 30.93
N VAL A 556 16.38 -17.92 29.63
CA VAL A 556 17.00 -16.71 29.05
C VAL A 556 16.04 -15.52 29.12
N LEU A 557 14.74 -15.72 28.87
CA LEU A 557 13.73 -14.68 29.03
C LEU A 557 13.57 -14.25 30.50
N ILE A 558 13.69 -15.19 31.45
CA ILE A 558 13.61 -14.89 32.89
C ILE A 558 14.87 -14.14 33.36
N ASP A 559 16.05 -14.42 32.81
CA ASP A 559 17.23 -13.59 33.08
C ASP A 559 17.06 -12.18 32.51
N LEU A 560 16.61 -12.06 31.27
CA LEU A 560 16.34 -10.75 30.64
C LEU A 560 15.28 -9.92 31.38
N LEU A 561 14.35 -10.54 32.12
CA LEU A 561 13.45 -9.84 33.05
C LEU A 561 14.20 -9.24 34.26
N ARG A 562 15.30 -9.84 34.71
CA ARG A 562 16.16 -9.36 35.80
C ARG A 562 17.16 -8.33 35.29
N THR A 563 17.94 -8.67 34.27
CA THR A 563 19.16 -7.97 33.83
C THR A 563 18.95 -7.00 32.65
N GLY A 564 17.94 -7.22 31.81
CA GLY A 564 17.75 -6.49 30.55
C GLY A 564 17.25 -5.04 30.70
N LEU A 565 17.38 -4.27 29.61
CA LEU A 565 16.83 -2.90 29.52
C LEU A 565 15.29 -2.93 29.54
N PRO A 566 14.59 -1.81 29.83
CA PRO A 566 13.12 -1.80 29.95
C PRO A 566 12.37 -2.39 28.75
N ARG A 567 12.89 -2.21 27.52
CA ARG A 567 12.35 -2.80 26.28
C ARG A 567 12.57 -4.31 26.19
N ASN A 568 13.69 -4.82 26.71
CA ASN A 568 13.94 -6.26 26.81
C ASN A 568 12.99 -6.89 27.83
N LYS A 569 12.82 -6.26 29.00
CA LYS A 569 11.88 -6.70 30.05
C LYS A 569 10.44 -6.73 29.54
N GLU A 570 10.00 -5.69 28.81
CA GLU A 570 8.67 -5.64 28.18
C GLU A 570 8.44 -6.80 27.21
N ASN A 571 9.37 -7.02 26.26
CA ASN A 571 9.23 -8.08 25.27
C ASN A 571 9.36 -9.48 25.91
N ALA A 572 10.24 -9.68 26.88
CA ALA A 572 10.39 -10.94 27.60
C ALA A 572 9.10 -11.31 28.36
N ALA A 573 8.48 -10.34 29.06
CA ALA A 573 7.18 -10.54 29.70
C ALA A 573 6.07 -10.85 28.68
N ALA A 574 6.09 -10.21 27.51
CA ALA A 574 5.12 -10.47 26.45
C ALA A 574 5.26 -11.88 25.83
N ILE A 575 6.50 -12.36 25.61
CA ILE A 575 6.77 -13.72 25.12
C ILE A 575 6.36 -14.74 26.18
N LEU A 576 6.80 -14.59 27.43
CA LEU A 576 6.48 -15.52 28.52
C LEU A 576 4.97 -15.61 28.77
N LEU A 577 4.23 -14.50 28.69
CA LEU A 577 2.76 -14.52 28.76
C LEU A 577 2.14 -15.30 27.60
N SER A 578 2.68 -15.19 26.38
CA SER A 578 2.17 -15.92 25.21
C SER A 578 2.46 -17.43 25.28
N LEU A 579 3.58 -17.82 25.90
CA LEU A 579 3.95 -19.22 26.17
C LEU A 579 3.14 -19.85 27.32
N CYS A 580 2.70 -19.07 28.32
CA CYS A 580 1.94 -19.58 29.47
C CYS A 580 0.41 -19.43 29.32
N LYS A 581 -0.08 -18.65 28.34
CA LYS A 581 -1.51 -18.50 28.07
C LYS A 581 -2.08 -19.83 27.54
N ARG A 582 -3.00 -20.43 28.31
CA ARG A 582 -3.56 -21.79 28.10
C ARG A 582 -2.53 -22.93 28.25
N ASP A 583 -1.41 -22.71 28.97
CA ASP A 583 -0.36 -23.73 29.20
C ASP A 583 0.10 -23.74 30.67
N THR A 584 -0.25 -24.79 31.41
CA THR A 584 0.05 -24.95 32.84
C THR A 584 1.47 -25.45 33.11
N GLU A 585 2.09 -26.20 32.18
CA GLU A 585 3.45 -26.72 32.36
C GLU A 585 4.48 -25.59 32.25
N ASN A 586 4.34 -24.72 31.26
CA ASN A 586 5.14 -23.50 31.13
C ASN A 586 4.92 -22.56 32.32
N LEU A 587 3.69 -22.40 32.78
CA LEU A 587 3.35 -21.57 33.94
C LEU A 587 4.01 -22.09 35.23
N ALA A 588 3.98 -23.41 35.45
CA ALA A 588 4.70 -24.05 36.55
C ALA A 588 6.22 -23.94 36.38
N CYS A 589 6.72 -24.03 35.15
CA CYS A 589 8.15 -23.89 34.83
C CYS A 589 8.68 -22.48 35.18
N ILE A 590 8.00 -21.40 34.76
CA ILE A 590 8.42 -20.04 35.11
C ILE A 590 8.32 -19.77 36.63
N CYS A 591 7.38 -20.44 37.33
CA CYS A 591 7.28 -20.36 38.78
C CYS A 591 8.51 -21.00 39.45
N ARG A 592 8.87 -22.24 39.07
CA ARG A 592 10.08 -22.94 39.56
C ARG A 592 11.38 -22.19 39.26
N LEU A 593 11.46 -21.51 38.12
CA LEU A 593 12.62 -20.70 37.70
C LEU A 593 12.67 -19.29 38.34
N GLY A 594 11.76 -18.97 39.26
CA GLY A 594 11.79 -17.74 40.05
C GLY A 594 11.45 -16.48 39.25
N ALA A 595 10.47 -16.55 38.34
CA ALA A 595 9.99 -15.38 37.58
C ALA A 595 9.15 -14.41 38.43
N VAL A 596 8.59 -14.85 39.56
CA VAL A 596 7.64 -14.06 40.38
C VAL A 596 8.23 -12.72 40.84
N ILE A 597 9.50 -12.71 41.27
CA ILE A 597 10.17 -11.50 41.78
C ILE A 597 10.34 -10.44 40.67
N PRO A 598 11.06 -10.70 39.55
CA PRO A 598 11.24 -9.69 38.51
C PRO A 598 9.93 -9.32 37.80
N LEU A 599 8.92 -10.21 37.75
CA LEU A 599 7.57 -9.82 37.29
C LEU A 599 6.89 -8.85 38.26
N THR A 600 7.05 -9.04 39.57
CA THR A 600 6.50 -8.13 40.61
C THR A 600 7.18 -6.77 40.60
N GLU A 601 8.48 -6.72 40.29
CA GLU A 601 9.20 -5.46 40.04
C GLU A 601 8.67 -4.78 38.77
N LEU A 602 8.59 -5.52 37.65
CA LEU A 602 8.14 -4.99 36.36
C LEU A 602 6.68 -4.49 36.39
N ALA A 603 5.82 -5.11 37.20
CA ALA A 603 4.46 -4.66 37.47
C ALA A 603 4.39 -3.31 38.23
N LYS A 604 5.46 -2.91 38.94
CA LYS A 604 5.57 -1.63 39.66
C LYS A 604 6.27 -0.56 38.81
N SER A 605 7.46 -0.86 38.28
CA SER A 605 8.37 0.12 37.67
C SER A 605 8.48 0.05 36.13
N GLY A 606 7.81 -0.91 35.48
CA GLY A 606 7.85 -1.08 34.03
C GLY A 606 7.13 0.00 33.23
N THR A 607 7.24 -0.08 31.90
CA THR A 607 6.38 0.68 30.97
C THR A 607 4.92 0.27 31.14
N GLU A 608 3.97 1.10 30.68
CA GLU A 608 2.54 0.77 30.78
C GLU A 608 2.09 -0.44 29.93
N ARG A 609 2.96 -0.94 29.03
CA ARG A 609 2.79 -2.23 28.35
C ARG A 609 3.43 -3.37 29.14
N ALA A 610 4.63 -3.16 29.70
CA ALA A 610 5.30 -4.14 30.55
C ALA A 610 4.51 -4.44 31.83
N LYS A 611 4.01 -3.41 32.53
CA LYS A 611 3.17 -3.55 33.73
C LYS A 611 1.97 -4.45 33.46
N ARG A 612 1.16 -4.13 32.44
CA ARG A 612 -0.02 -4.93 32.06
C ARG A 612 0.34 -6.39 31.78
N LYS A 613 1.42 -6.65 31.02
CA LYS A 613 1.86 -8.02 30.72
C LYS A 613 2.39 -8.76 31.95
N ALA A 614 3.11 -8.09 32.84
CA ALA A 614 3.59 -8.65 34.09
C ALA A 614 2.44 -8.97 35.05
N THR A 615 1.49 -8.05 35.24
CA THR A 615 0.29 -8.26 36.07
C THR A 615 -0.55 -9.42 35.56
N SER A 616 -0.84 -9.52 34.26
CA SER A 616 -1.56 -10.68 33.70
C SER A 616 -0.84 -12.01 33.94
N LEU A 617 0.50 -12.03 33.90
CA LEU A 617 1.27 -13.25 34.15
C LEU A 617 1.31 -13.62 35.65
N LEU A 618 1.35 -12.62 36.54
CA LEU A 618 1.20 -12.80 37.98
C LEU A 618 -0.20 -13.28 38.38
N GLU A 619 -1.25 -12.84 37.68
CA GLU A 619 -2.62 -13.33 37.89
C GLU A 619 -2.78 -14.80 37.47
N LEU A 620 -2.17 -15.22 36.36
CA LEU A 620 -2.10 -16.63 35.99
C LEU A 620 -1.33 -17.45 37.03
N LEU A 621 -0.17 -16.96 37.49
CA LEU A 621 0.63 -17.62 38.53
C LEU A 621 -0.13 -17.79 39.85
N ARG A 622 -0.89 -16.78 40.28
CA ARG A 622 -1.77 -16.89 41.47
C ARG A 622 -2.85 -17.95 41.31
N LYS A 623 -3.48 -18.05 40.14
CA LYS A 623 -4.49 -19.09 39.86
C LYS A 623 -3.88 -20.49 39.90
N LEU A 624 -2.65 -20.67 39.43
CA LEU A 624 -1.91 -21.94 39.55
C LEU A 624 -1.56 -22.30 41.00
N GLN A 625 -1.42 -21.31 41.89
CA GLN A 625 -1.18 -21.50 43.33
C GLN A 625 -2.47 -21.72 44.14
N GLN A 626 -3.63 -21.76 43.47
CA GLN A 626 -4.96 -22.02 44.05
C GLN A 626 -5.57 -23.34 43.52
N LEU A 627 -4.76 -24.14 42.82
CA LEU A 627 -5.05 -25.44 42.23
C LEU A 627 -4.08 -26.49 42.78
#